data_AF-A0A838Y9G7-F1
#
_entry.id   AF-A0A838Y9G7-F1
#
_cell.length_a   1.000
_cell.length_b   1.000
_cell.length_c   1.000
_cell.angle_alpha   90.00
_cell.angle_beta   90.00
_cell.angle_gamma   90.00
#
_symmetry.space_group_name_H-M   'P 1'
#
loop_
_entity.id
_entity.type
_entity.pdbx_description
1 polymer ?
#
loop_
_entity_poly.entity_id
_entity_poly.type
_entity_poly.pdbx_seq_one_letter_code
_entity_poly.pdbx_strand_id
1 'polypeptide(L)'
;IDLLSVFPDVVNEIVCTSIYAGDKEGEIRFERHEGVVFTEVVRQALGLKEVHIIQTAGDAYQREREQWDDGNNVVALDRRVVVAYDRNTYTNKLMR
;
A
#
# COMPACT_ATOMS: atom_id res chain seq x y z
N ILE A 1 -14.60 -0.82 -6.61
CA ILE A 1 -13.13 -0.68 -6.64
C ILE A 1 -12.59 -0.34 -5.26
N ASP A 2 -11.62 -1.12 -4.81
CA ASP A 2 -10.88 -0.99 -3.56
C ASP A 2 -9.63 -0.13 -3.79
N LEU A 3 -9.14 0.54 -2.75
CA LEU A 3 -8.08 1.53 -2.86
C LEU A 3 -6.86 1.13 -2.03
N LEU A 4 -5.67 1.37 -2.57
CA LEU A 4 -4.40 1.26 -1.86
C LEU A 4 -3.68 2.60 -1.90
N SER A 5 -3.39 3.17 -0.72
CA SER A 5 -2.54 4.35 -0.59
C SER A 5 -1.09 3.90 -0.48
N VAL A 6 -0.23 4.30 -1.41
CA VAL A 6 1.15 3.83 -1.50
C VAL A 6 2.13 4.99 -1.59
N PHE A 7 3.27 4.86 -0.91
CA PHE A 7 4.43 5.72 -1.11
C PHE A 7 5.35 5.02 -2.13
N PRO A 8 5.42 5.49 -3.39
CA PRO A 8 6.03 4.72 -4.48
C PRO A 8 7.49 4.37 -4.24
N ASP A 9 8.28 5.30 -3.69
CA ASP A 9 9.73 5.13 -3.52
C ASP A 9 10.07 3.94 -2.61
N VAL A 10 9.22 3.65 -1.62
CA VAL A 10 9.38 2.44 -0.78
C VAL A 10 8.72 1.24 -1.45
N VAL A 11 7.46 1.38 -1.88
CA VAL A 11 6.66 0.23 -2.35
C VAL A 11 7.26 -0.44 -3.58
N ASN A 12 7.90 0.33 -4.46
CA ASN A 12 8.52 -0.20 -5.67
C ASN A 12 9.81 -1.00 -5.41
N GLU A 13 10.44 -0.82 -4.25
CA GLU A 13 11.66 -1.54 -3.86
C GLU A 13 11.37 -2.79 -3.02
N ILE A 14 10.11 -3.01 -2.60
CA ILE A 14 9.72 -4.16 -1.79
C ILE A 14 9.79 -5.44 -2.62
N VAL A 15 10.63 -6.38 -2.20
CA VAL A 15 10.54 -7.79 -2.60
C VAL A 15 9.68 -8.54 -1.60
N CYS A 16 8.43 -8.83 -1.98
CA CYS A 16 7.48 -9.48 -1.11
C CYS A 16 7.82 -10.96 -0.88
N THR A 17 7.65 -11.45 0.35
CA THR A 17 7.68 -12.88 0.65
C THR A 17 6.39 -13.24 1.36
N SER A 18 5.56 -14.07 0.73
CA SER A 18 4.35 -14.62 1.35
C SER A 18 4.69 -15.81 2.22
N ILE A 19 3.97 -15.95 3.32
CA ILE A 19 4.12 -17.04 4.29
C ILE A 19 2.79 -17.76 4.36
N TYR A 20 2.82 -19.09 4.21
CA TYR A 20 1.65 -19.95 4.30
C TYR A 20 1.91 -21.09 5.29
N ALA A 21 0.84 -21.66 5.85
CA ALA A 21 0.95 -22.97 6.49
C ALA A 21 1.43 -24.01 5.46
N GLY A 22 2.31 -24.90 5.88
CA GLY A 22 2.72 -26.07 5.10
C GLY A 22 1.71 -27.21 5.20
N ASP A 23 2.00 -28.32 4.52
CA ASP A 23 1.10 -29.47 4.45
C ASP A 23 1.05 -30.28 5.77
N LYS A 24 2.04 -30.07 6.65
CA LYS A 24 2.18 -30.76 7.95
C LYS A 24 2.14 -29.77 9.10
N GLU A 25 1.71 -30.26 10.27
CA GLU A 25 1.72 -29.46 11.49
C GLU A 25 3.13 -28.96 11.81
N GLY A 26 3.24 -27.65 12.05
CA GLY A 26 4.52 -26.97 12.30
C GLY A 26 5.33 -26.63 11.05
N GLU A 27 4.90 -27.03 9.85
CA GLU A 27 5.57 -26.65 8.61
C GLU A 27 5.08 -25.27 8.14
N ILE A 28 6.02 -24.47 7.61
CA ILE A 28 5.74 -23.16 7.03
C ILE A 28 6.33 -23.13 5.64
N ARG A 29 5.51 -22.71 4.66
CA ARG A 29 5.92 -22.52 3.27
C ARG A 29 6.15 -21.05 3.00
N PHE A 30 7.28 -20.73 2.38
CA PHE A 30 7.64 -19.38 1.97
C PHE A 30 7.60 -19.29 0.45
N GLU A 31 7.03 -18.21 -0.06
CA GLU A 31 7.02 -17.89 -1.48
C GLU A 31 7.58 -16.48 -1.67
N ARG A 32 8.77 -16.40 -2.28
CA ARG A 32 9.41 -15.12 -2.58
C ARG A 32 8.98 -14.65 -3.97
N HIS A 33 8.47 -13.44 -4.06
CA HIS A 33 7.92 -12.85 -5.28
C HIS A 33 8.96 -11.94 -5.96
N GLU A 34 9.86 -12.52 -6.75
CA GLU A 34 10.86 -11.75 -7.49
C GLU A 34 10.26 -11.11 -8.75
N GLY A 35 10.50 -9.81 -8.95
CA GLY A 35 10.02 -9.08 -10.12
C GLY A 35 8.51 -8.80 -10.14
N VAL A 36 7.77 -9.13 -9.07
CA VAL A 36 6.34 -8.82 -8.92
C VAL A 36 6.19 -7.59 -8.02
N VAL A 37 5.43 -6.60 -8.50
CA VAL A 37 5.15 -5.38 -7.73
C VAL A 37 4.35 -5.72 -6.47
N PHE A 38 4.73 -5.20 -5.32
CA PHE A 38 4.09 -5.51 -4.03
C PHE A 38 2.57 -5.36 -4.04
N THR A 39 2.03 -4.31 -4.67
CA THR A 39 0.59 -4.07 -4.77
C THR A 39 -0.15 -5.18 -5.52
N GLU A 40 0.51 -5.85 -6.46
CA GLU A 40 -0.06 -6.97 -7.21
C GLU A 40 -0.15 -8.22 -6.34
N VAL A 41 0.88 -8.48 -5.53
CA VAL A 41 0.85 -9.57 -4.53
C VAL A 41 -0.30 -9.35 -3.53
N VAL A 42 -0.46 -8.12 -3.04
CA VAL A 42 -1.58 -7.75 -2.13
C VAL A 42 -2.94 -7.92 -2.81
N ARG A 43 -3.09 -7.47 -4.07
CA ARG A 43 -4.33 -7.62 -4.84
C ARG A 43 -4.74 -9.09 -4.94
N GLN A 44 -3.80 -9.96 -5.31
CA GLN A 44 -4.04 -11.39 -5.46
C GLN A 44 -4.36 -12.06 -4.11
N ALA A 45 -3.62 -11.73 -3.06
CA ALA A 45 -3.83 -12.29 -1.72
C ALA A 45 -5.22 -11.92 -1.14
N LEU A 46 -5.72 -10.72 -1.45
CA LEU A 46 -7.07 -10.28 -1.05
C LEU A 46 -8.18 -10.76 -2.00
N GLY A 47 -7.86 -11.48 -3.08
CA GLY A 47 -8.84 -11.96 -4.05
C GLY A 47 -9.53 -10.84 -4.85
N LEU A 48 -8.90 -9.67 -4.96
CA LEU A 48 -9.48 -8.50 -5.63
C LEU A 48 -9.23 -8.58 -7.13
N LYS A 49 -10.24 -8.31 -7.96
CA LYS A 49 -10.06 -8.26 -9.42
C LYS A 49 -9.20 -7.08 -9.87
N GLU A 50 -9.35 -5.95 -9.19
CA GLU A 50 -8.67 -4.70 -9.47
C GLU A 50 -8.48 -3.90 -8.17
N VAL A 51 -7.46 -3.06 -8.14
CA VAL A 51 -7.23 -2.07 -7.08
C VAL A 51 -6.91 -0.73 -7.73
N HIS A 52 -7.36 0.35 -7.10
CA HIS A 52 -6.97 1.70 -7.47
C HIS A 52 -5.83 2.16 -6.58
N ILE A 53 -4.71 2.54 -7.20
CA ILE A 53 -3.52 2.99 -6.48
C ILE A 53 -3.54 4.50 -6.35
N ILE A 54 -3.56 5.00 -5.11
CA ILE A 54 -3.35 6.40 -4.78
C ILE A 54 -1.89 6.54 -4.38
N GLN A 55 -1.11 7.23 -5.22
CA GLN A 55 0.27 7.54 -4.91
C GLN A 55 0.32 8.79 -4.05
N THR A 56 0.84 8.65 -2.85
CA THR A 56 1.08 9.79 -1.95
C THR A 56 2.34 10.51 -2.36
N ALA A 57 2.38 11.79 -2.01
CA ALA A 57 3.49 12.69 -2.21
C ALA A 57 3.90 12.88 -3.68
N GLY A 58 3.59 14.06 -4.22
CA GLY A 58 3.72 14.41 -5.63
C GLY A 58 5.15 14.40 -6.18
N ASP A 59 5.73 15.58 -6.38
CA ASP A 59 7.10 15.70 -6.90
C ASP A 59 8.17 15.38 -5.84
N ALA A 60 9.45 15.27 -6.26
CA ALA A 60 10.54 14.90 -5.36
C ALA A 60 10.66 15.79 -4.11
N TYR A 61 10.23 17.06 -4.20
CA TYR A 61 10.27 18.01 -3.09
C TYR A 61 9.09 17.82 -2.13
N GLN A 62 7.91 17.45 -2.65
CA GLN A 62 6.76 17.05 -1.85
C GLN A 62 6.97 15.69 -1.17
N ARG A 63 7.69 14.76 -1.82
CA ARG A 63 8.04 13.42 -1.27
C ARG A 63 8.91 13.48 -0.03
N GLU A 64 9.94 14.33 -0.02
CA GLU A 64 10.78 14.53 1.17
C GLU A 64 10.02 15.15 2.36
N ARG A 65 8.90 15.85 2.14
CA ARG A 65 8.11 16.44 3.24
C ARG A 65 6.96 15.53 3.68
N GLU A 66 6.19 14.97 2.75
CA GLU A 66 5.02 14.14 3.06
C GLU A 66 5.37 12.77 3.66
N GLN A 67 6.59 12.26 3.45
CA GLN A 67 7.09 11.10 4.17
C GLN A 67 7.26 11.40 5.69
N TRP A 68 7.60 12.65 6.05
CA TRP A 68 7.65 13.10 7.45
C TRP A 68 6.31 13.60 7.98
N ASP A 69 5.38 13.97 7.09
CA ASP A 69 4.03 14.47 7.44
C ASP A 69 2.94 13.37 7.39
N ASP A 70 3.31 12.09 7.37
CA ASP A 70 2.37 10.95 7.52
C ASP A 70 1.29 10.88 6.41
N GLY A 71 1.62 11.20 5.15
CA GLY A 71 0.67 11.19 4.02
C GLY A 71 -0.06 9.85 3.78
N ASN A 72 0.60 8.72 4.04
CA ASN A 72 0.00 7.38 3.91
C ASN A 72 -0.69 6.87 5.17
N ASN A 73 -0.46 7.51 6.31
CA ASN A 73 -0.92 7.01 7.60
C ASN A 73 -2.33 7.55 7.89
N VAL A 74 -3.29 6.99 7.18
CA VAL A 74 -4.72 7.31 7.32
C VAL A 74 -5.46 6.15 7.95
N VAL A 75 -6.46 6.45 8.77
CA VAL A 75 -7.32 5.43 9.39
C VAL A 75 -8.62 5.34 8.61
N ALA A 76 -8.93 4.17 8.06
CA ALA A 76 -10.19 3.90 7.40
C ALA A 76 -11.29 3.60 8.44
N LEU A 77 -12.34 4.42 8.47
CA LEU A 77 -13.52 4.24 9.33
C LEU A 77 -14.60 3.40 8.64
N ASP A 78 -14.72 3.55 7.32
CA ASP A 78 -15.63 2.80 6.46
C ASP A 78 -15.07 2.81 5.02
N ARG A 79 -15.74 2.13 4.09
CA ARG A 79 -15.41 2.15 2.67
C ARG A 79 -15.46 3.60 2.17
N ARG A 80 -14.30 4.11 1.75
CA ARG A 80 -14.09 5.49 1.26
C ARG A 80 -14.29 6.58 2.32
N VAL A 81 -14.21 6.22 3.60
CA VAL A 81 -14.21 7.18 4.71
C VAL A 81 -12.92 7.00 5.49
N VAL A 82 -12.04 7.99 5.43
CA VAL A 82 -10.75 7.99 6.11
C VAL A 82 -10.58 9.22 6.98
N VAL A 83 -9.80 9.08 8.06
CA VAL A 83 -9.27 10.19 8.85
C VAL A 83 -7.83 10.42 8.41
N ALA A 84 -7.53 11.65 8.02
CA ALA A 84 -6.22 12.08 7.53
C ALA A 84 -5.84 13.43 8.15
N TYR A 85 -4.54 13.74 8.16
CA TYR A 85 -4.08 15.07 8.55
C TYR A 85 -4.43 16.12 7.50
N ASP A 86 -4.95 17.27 7.94
CA ASP A 86 -5.32 18.38 7.05
C ASP A 86 -4.12 18.93 6.24
N ARG A 87 -2.91 18.90 6.81
CA ARG A 87 -1.68 19.40 6.17
C ARG A 87 -1.32 18.68 4.87
N ASN A 88 -1.76 17.45 4.66
CA ASN A 88 -1.44 16.62 3.50
C ASN A 88 -2.34 16.96 2.31
N THR A 89 -2.36 18.24 1.93
CA THR A 89 -3.34 18.81 0.99
C THR A 89 -3.34 18.13 -0.38
N TYR A 90 -2.17 17.71 -0.89
CA TYR A 90 -2.06 17.02 -2.17
C TYR A 90 -2.67 15.62 -2.11
N THR A 91 -2.22 14.80 -1.16
CA THR A 91 -2.75 13.46 -0.93
C THR A 91 -4.27 13.49 -0.63
N ASN A 92 -4.72 14.43 0.20
CA ASN A 92 -6.15 14.61 0.50
C ASN A 92 -6.98 14.96 -0.74
N LYS A 93 -6.40 15.69 -1.71
CA LYS A 93 -7.06 15.99 -2.98
C LYS A 93 -7.18 14.74 -3.86
N LEU A 94 -6.21 13.83 -3.83
CA LEU A 94 -6.27 12.56 -4.57
C LEU A 94 -7.24 11.55 -3.94
N MET A 95 -7.51 11.65 -2.65
CA MET A 95 -8.46 10.79 -1.92
C MET A 95 -9.93 11.25 -2.01
N ARG A 96 -10.20 12.44 -2.58
CA ARG A 96 -11.55 12.97 -2.84
C ARG A 96 -12.05 12.55 -4.20
#